data_AF-A0A6P0DXK9-F1
#
_entry.id   AF-A0A6P0DXK9-F1
#
_cell.length_a   1.000
_cell.length_b   1.000
_cell.length_c   1.000
_cell.angle_alpha   90.00
_cell.angle_beta   90.00
_cell.angle_gamma   90.00
#
_symmetry.space_group_name_H-M   'P 1'
#
loop_
_entity.id
_entity.type
_entity.pdbx_description
1 polymer ?
#
loop_
_entity_poly.entity_id
_entity_poly.type
_entity_poly.pdbx_seq_one_letter_code
_entity_poly.pdbx_strand_id
1 'polypeptide(L)'
;MTAYDLFLAPFADYGFMRRALIACLCLGLGSGPIGVFLMLRRMSLMGDAMSHAVLPGAAIGYLVAGSLSLTAMGLGGLIAGLSVALLSGAVSRMTVLQEDASFASFYLASLA
;
A
#
# COMPACT_ATOMS: atom_id res chain seq x y z
N MET A 1 -39.16 5.96 2.14
CA MET A 1 -37.69 6.09 2.27
C MET A 1 -37.24 6.95 1.11
N THR A 2 -36.80 8.18 1.36
CA THR A 2 -36.36 9.07 0.29
C THR A 2 -34.95 8.70 -0.16
N ALA A 3 -34.55 9.04 -1.39
CA ALA A 3 -33.20 8.75 -1.89
C ALA A 3 -32.11 9.40 -1.01
N TYR A 4 -32.42 10.52 -0.37
CA TYR A 4 -31.56 11.19 0.60
C TYR A 4 -31.27 10.31 1.82
N ASP A 5 -32.28 9.61 2.35
CA ASP A 5 -32.12 8.72 3.52
C ASP A 5 -31.23 7.52 3.22
N LEU A 6 -31.21 7.06 1.95
CA LEU A 6 -30.42 5.90 1.57
C LEU A 6 -28.96 6.25 1.30
N PHE A 7 -28.70 7.41 0.66
CA PHE A 7 -27.36 7.77 0.19
C PHE A 7 -26.63 8.79 1.06
N LEU A 8 -27.32 9.74 1.69
CA LEU A 8 -26.68 10.85 2.42
C LEU A 8 -26.81 10.72 3.93
N ALA A 9 -27.95 10.25 4.44
CA ALA A 9 -28.14 10.08 5.89
C ALA A 9 -27.04 9.23 6.57
N PRO A 10 -26.54 8.11 5.99
CA PRO A 10 -25.49 7.32 6.63
C PRO A 10 -24.17 8.08 6.83
N PHE A 11 -23.86 9.06 5.97
CA PHE A 11 -22.64 9.87 6.08
C PHE A 11 -22.83 11.09 6.99
N ALA A 12 -24.05 11.59 7.12
CA ALA A 12 -24.40 12.71 7.98
C ALA A 12 -24.52 12.28 9.45
N ASP A 13 -25.16 11.15 9.71
CA ASP A 13 -25.50 10.70 11.07
C ASP A 13 -24.38 9.90 11.74
N TYR A 14 -23.58 9.16 10.96
CA TYR A 14 -22.53 8.30 11.52
C TYR A 14 -21.13 8.88 11.33
N GLY A 15 -20.51 9.31 12.44
CA GLY A 15 -19.14 9.83 12.44
C GLY A 15 -18.08 8.84 11.96
N PHE A 16 -18.29 7.52 12.06
CA PHE A 16 -17.37 6.53 11.46
C PHE A 16 -17.42 6.54 9.93
N MET A 17 -18.62 6.70 9.35
CA MET A 17 -18.80 6.71 7.90
C MET A 17 -18.12 7.94 7.29
N ARG A 18 -18.23 9.10 7.95
CA ARG A 18 -17.51 10.32 7.55
C ARG A 18 -15.99 10.13 7.58
N ARG A 19 -15.45 9.51 8.64
CA ARG A 19 -14.01 9.22 8.75
C ARG A 19 -13.54 8.24 7.66
N ALA A 20 -14.33 7.20 7.39
CA ALA A 20 -14.04 6.25 6.32
C ALA A 20 -14.04 6.93 4.95
N LEU A 21 -15.00 7.80 4.66
CA LEU A 21 -15.07 8.55 3.40
C LEU A 21 -13.83 9.44 3.21
N ILE A 22 -13.44 10.19 4.25
CA ILE A 22 -12.22 11.01 4.21
C ILE A 22 -10.98 10.13 4.01
N ALA A 23 -10.87 9.01 4.73
CA ALA A 23 -9.76 8.08 4.58
C ALA A 23 -9.66 7.53 3.15
N CYS A 24 -10.78 7.07 2.56
CA CYS A 24 -10.82 6.59 1.18
C CYS A 24 -10.44 7.67 0.17
N LEU A 25 -10.91 8.91 0.37
CA LEU A 25 -10.57 10.03 -0.51
C LEU A 25 -9.07 10.35 -0.46
N CYS A 26 -8.51 10.46 0.75
CA CYS A 26 -7.08 10.69 0.95
C CYS A 26 -6.23 9.55 0.36
N LEU A 27 -6.64 8.29 0.56
CA LEU A 27 -5.95 7.13 0.01
C LEU A 27 -6.04 7.09 -1.52
N GLY A 28 -7.21 7.35 -2.11
CA GLY A 28 -7.40 7.38 -3.55
C GLY A 28 -6.56 8.45 -4.24
N LEU A 29 -6.60 9.68 -3.70
CA LEU A 29 -5.81 10.80 -4.23
C LEU A 29 -4.30 10.59 -4.05
N GLY A 30 -3.87 9.94 -2.96
CA GLY A 30 -2.45 9.66 -2.70
C GLY A 30 -1.90 8.48 -3.49
N SER A 31 -2.66 7.39 -3.59
CA SER A 31 -2.22 6.14 -4.24
C SER A 31 -2.21 6.21 -5.76
N GLY A 32 -3.10 7.00 -6.38
CA GLY A 32 -3.14 7.20 -7.83
C GLY A 32 -1.79 7.62 -8.44
N PRO A 33 -1.19 8.76 -8.04
CA PRO A 33 0.09 9.21 -8.58
C PRO A 33 1.24 8.25 -8.26
N ILE A 34 1.24 7.64 -7.06
CA ILE A 34 2.25 6.64 -6.68
C ILE A 34 2.16 5.41 -7.58
N GLY A 35 0.95 4.91 -7.84
CA GLY A 35 0.71 3.77 -8.73
C GLY A 35 1.17 4.05 -10.16
N VAL A 36 0.83 5.22 -10.72
CA VAL A 36 1.29 5.63 -12.06
C VAL A 36 2.82 5.74 -12.11
N PHE A 37 3.45 6.33 -11.09
CA PHE A 37 4.90 6.45 -11.01
C PHE A 37 5.60 5.08 -10.97
N LEU A 38 5.10 4.16 -10.14
CA LEU A 38 5.63 2.79 -10.06
C LEU A 38 5.45 2.04 -11.37
N MET A 39 4.31 2.22 -12.05
CA MET A 39 4.03 1.60 -13.35
C MET A 39 4.99 2.10 -14.44
N LEU A 40 5.20 3.42 -14.53
CA LEU A 40 6.14 4.02 -15.49
C LEU A 40 7.59 3.58 -15.24
N ARG A 41 7.96 3.30 -13.99
CA ARG A 41 9.28 2.75 -13.62
C ARG A 41 9.41 1.24 -13.78
N ARG A 42 8.40 0.54 -14.36
CA ARG A 42 8.39 -0.92 -14.48
C ARG A 42 8.52 -1.64 -13.12
N MET A 43 8.07 -0.98 -12.05
CA MET A 43 8.07 -1.48 -10.66
C MET A 43 6.65 -1.89 -10.21
N SER A 44 5.86 -2.52 -11.09
CA SER A 44 4.46 -2.88 -10.79
C SER A 44 4.33 -3.83 -9.60
N LEU A 45 5.28 -4.76 -9.41
CA LEU A 45 5.34 -5.71 -8.30
C LEU A 45 5.74 -5.09 -6.95
N MET A 46 6.20 -3.83 -6.93
CA MET A 46 6.60 -3.14 -5.69
C MET A 46 5.41 -2.98 -4.73
N GLY A 47 4.19 -2.76 -5.27
CA GLY A 47 2.98 -2.63 -4.46
C GLY A 47 2.60 -3.90 -3.70
N ASP A 48 2.71 -5.06 -4.35
CA ASP A 48 2.45 -6.36 -3.72
C ASP A 48 3.49 -6.66 -2.63
N ALA A 49 4.76 -6.43 -2.93
CA ALA A 49 5.84 -6.60 -1.96
C ALA A 49 5.66 -5.70 -0.72
N MET A 50 5.27 -4.43 -0.91
CA MET A 50 4.99 -3.53 0.22
C MET A 50 3.79 -4.01 1.06
N SER A 51 2.74 -4.52 0.43
CA SER A 51 1.56 -5.04 1.15
C SER A 51 1.92 -6.25 2.03
N HIS A 52 2.74 -7.16 1.50
CA HIS A 52 3.26 -8.31 2.25
C HIS A 52 4.27 -7.93 3.34
N ALA A 53 4.89 -6.75 3.27
CA ALA A 53 5.76 -6.24 4.33
C ALA A 53 4.98 -5.51 5.43
N VAL A 54 3.99 -4.68 5.06
CA VAL A 54 3.25 -3.82 5.99
C VAL A 54 2.31 -4.61 6.88
N LEU A 55 1.60 -5.62 6.34
CA LEU A 55 0.67 -6.45 7.11
C LEU A 55 1.33 -7.15 8.33
N PRO A 56 2.42 -7.93 8.16
CA PRO A 56 3.11 -8.52 9.30
C PRO A 56 3.79 -7.48 10.19
N GLY A 57 4.30 -6.37 9.63
CA GLY A 57 4.82 -5.26 10.43
C GLY A 57 3.79 -4.65 11.38
N ALA A 58 2.56 -4.46 10.91
CA ALA A 58 1.45 -4.01 11.73
C ALA A 58 1.04 -5.05 12.79
N ALA A 59 1.08 -6.34 12.45
CA ALA A 59 0.83 -7.43 13.41
C ALA A 59 1.88 -7.46 14.53
N ILE A 60 3.16 -7.30 14.20
CA ILE A 60 4.23 -7.18 15.20
C ILE A 60 4.02 -5.92 16.05
N GLY A 61 3.66 -4.79 15.45
CA GLY A 61 3.34 -3.55 16.17
C GLY A 61 2.18 -3.73 17.17
N TYR A 62 1.15 -4.50 16.80
CA TYR A 62 0.07 -4.87 17.70
C TYR A 62 0.57 -5.73 18.88
N LEU A 63 1.38 -6.76 18.60
CA LEU A 63 1.91 -7.64 19.64
C LEU A 63 2.80 -6.90 20.64
N VAL A 64 3.64 -5.96 20.18
CA VAL A 64 4.52 -5.17 21.04
C VAL A 64 3.75 -4.19 21.92
N ALA A 65 2.68 -3.58 21.40
CA ALA A 65 1.87 -2.63 22.18
C ALA A 65 0.91 -3.30 23.17
N GLY A 66 0.67 -4.60 23.04
CA GLY A 66 -0.23 -5.37 23.92
C GLY A 66 -1.68 -4.90 23.93
N SER A 67 -2.05 -3.98 23.03
CA SER A 67 -3.34 -3.30 22.97
C SER A 67 -3.63 -2.87 21.53
N LEU A 68 -4.90 -2.63 21.20
CA LEU A 68 -5.33 -2.14 19.88
C LEU A 68 -4.99 -0.64 19.71
N SER A 69 -3.70 -0.33 19.73
CA SER A 69 -3.18 1.02 19.54
C SER A 69 -2.91 1.27 18.07
N LEU A 70 -3.71 2.16 17.47
CA LEU A 70 -3.59 2.53 16.05
C LEU A 70 -2.20 3.09 15.72
N THR A 71 -1.57 3.78 16.67
CA THR A 71 -0.23 4.38 16.49
C THR A 71 0.86 3.32 16.45
N ALA A 72 0.79 2.29 17.30
CA ALA A 72 1.79 1.22 17.34
C ALA A 72 1.72 0.32 16.11
N MET A 73 0.49 -0.03 15.67
CA MET A 73 0.29 -0.78 14.43
C MET A 73 0.74 0.02 13.21
N GLY A 74 0.42 1.32 13.16
CA GLY A 74 0.87 2.23 12.11
C GLY A 74 2.39 2.35 12.05
N LEU A 75 3.06 2.50 13.20
CA LEU A 75 4.52 2.54 13.29
C LEU A 75 5.16 1.22 12.87
N GLY A 76 4.64 0.08 13.34
CA GLY A 76 5.15 -1.24 12.96
C GLY A 76 5.04 -1.51 11.45
N GLY A 77 3.88 -1.18 10.86
CA GLY A 77 3.67 -1.26 9.42
C GLY A 77 4.57 -0.32 8.64
N LEU A 78 4.73 0.94 9.09
CA LEU A 78 5.58 1.93 8.46
C LEU A 78 7.06 1.52 8.47
N ILE A 79 7.56 1.04 9.61
CA ILE A 79 8.96 0.58 9.74
C ILE A 79 9.21 -0.61 8.82
N ALA A 80 8.31 -1.60 8.81
CA ALA A 80 8.44 -2.76 7.92
C ALA A 80 8.39 -2.37 6.44
N GLY A 81 7.44 -1.53 6.05
CA GLY A 81 7.31 -1.01 4.68
C GLY A 81 8.55 -0.21 4.24
N LEU A 82 9.04 0.71 5.07
CA LEU A 82 10.25 1.49 4.81
C LEU A 82 11.49 0.59 4.70
N SER A 83 11.61 -0.42 5.55
CA SER A 83 12.72 -1.37 5.51
C SER A 83 12.78 -2.10 4.17
N VAL A 84 11.64 -2.61 3.70
CA VAL A 84 11.54 -3.30 2.40
C VAL A 84 11.74 -2.35 1.24
N ALA A 85 11.20 -1.12 1.30
CA ALA A 85 11.41 -0.11 0.27
C ALA A 85 12.90 0.27 0.13
N LEU A 86 13.61 0.46 1.25
CA LEU A 86 15.05 0.76 1.28
C LEU A 86 15.88 -0.42 0.78
N LEU A 87 15.58 -1.65 1.22
CA LEU A 87 16.27 -2.86 0.77
C LEU A 87 16.08 -3.08 -0.74
N SER A 88 14.84 -3.01 -1.23
CA SER A 88 14.51 -3.13 -2.65
C SER A 88 15.20 -2.04 -3.48
N GLY A 89 15.18 -0.79 -3.01
CA GLY A 89 15.87 0.33 -3.65
C GLY A 89 17.40 0.20 -3.65
N ALA A 90 17.99 -0.31 -2.57
CA ALA A 90 19.43 -0.56 -2.49
C ALA A 90 19.86 -1.68 -3.44
N VAL A 91 19.10 -2.79 -3.46
CA VAL A 91 19.33 -3.90 -4.39
C VAL A 91 19.20 -3.42 -5.84
N SER A 92 18.13 -2.68 -6.16
CA SER A 92 17.91 -2.12 -7.50
C SER A 92 18.97 -1.10 -7.95
N ARG A 93 19.70 -0.47 -7.02
CA ARG A 93 20.82 0.43 -7.34
C ARG A 93 22.15 -0.32 -7.48
N MET A 94 22.31 -1.44 -6.78
CA MET A 94 23.49 -2.29 -6.86
C MET A 94 23.46 -3.22 -8.09
N THR A 95 22.28 -3.52 -8.63
CA THR A 95 22.13 -4.28 -9.87
C THR A 95 22.00 -3.35 -11.08
N VAL A 96 22.96 -3.42 -12.01
CA VAL A 96 22.86 -2.77 -13.33
C VAL A 96 21.97 -3.64 -14.21
N LEU A 97 20.65 -3.58 -14.03
CA LEU A 97 19.74 -4.24 -14.96
C LEU A 97 19.24 -3.23 -15.99
N GLN A 98 19.86 -3.27 -17.18
CA GLN A 98 19.33 -2.64 -18.39
C GLN A 98 17.87 -3.02 -18.56
N GLU A 99 17.02 -2.01 -18.75
CA GLU A 99 15.56 -2.14 -18.79
C GLU A 99 15.03 -3.15 -19.82
N ASP A 100 15.81 -3.56 -20.82
CA ASP A 100 15.37 -4.47 -21.89
C ASP A 100 15.60 -5.97 -21.61
N ALA A 101 16.57 -6.34 -20.75
CA ALA A 101 16.84 -7.75 -20.43
C ALA A 101 15.80 -8.36 -19.46
N SER A 102 15.13 -7.51 -18.68
CA SER A 102 14.07 -7.89 -17.75
C SER A 102 12.73 -8.21 -18.45
N PHE A 103 12.43 -7.58 -19.58
CA PHE A 103 11.21 -7.88 -20.36
C PHE A 103 11.29 -9.26 -21.03
N ALA A 104 12.47 -9.65 -21.53
CA ALA A 104 12.69 -10.96 -22.14
C ALA A 104 12.56 -12.13 -21.16
N SER A 105 12.93 -11.92 -19.89
CA SER A 105 12.87 -12.97 -18.85
C SER A 105 11.47 -13.14 -18.26
N PHE A 106 10.69 -12.07 -18.09
CA PHE A 106 9.29 -12.18 -17.68
C PHE A 106 8.37 -12.77 -18.77
N TYR A 107 8.65 -12.51 -20.06
CA TYR A 107 7.91 -13.17 -21.15
C TYR A 107 8.19 -14.68 -21.20
N LEU A 108 9.45 -15.12 -21.04
CA LEU A 108 9.81 -16.54 -20.98
C LEU A 108 9.23 -17.26 -19.75
N ALA A 109 9.10 -16.57 -18.62
CA ALA A 109 8.51 -17.14 -17.39
C ALA A 109 6.96 -17.20 -17.44
N SER A 110 6.30 -16.32 -18.19
CA SER A 110 4.84 -16.36 -18.39
C SER A 110 4.35 -17.55 -19.24
N LEU A 111 5.27 -18.28 -19.89
CA LEU A 111 4.98 -19.39 -20.81
C LEU A 111 5.30 -20.78 -20.24
N ALA A 112 5.74 -20.86 -18.98
CA ALA A 112 6.06 -22.08 -18.24
C ALA A 112 5.22 -22.20 -16.96
#